data_AF-A0A7D5I5Z3-F1
#
_entry.id   AF-A0A7D5I5Z3-F1
#
_cell.length_a   1.000
_cell.length_b   1.000
_cell.length_c   1.000
_cell.angle_alpha   90.00
_cell.angle_beta   90.00
_cell.angle_gamma   90.00
#
_symmetry.space_group_name_H-M   'P 1'
#
loop_
_entity.id
_entity.type
_entity.pdbx_description
1 polymer ?
#
loop_
_entity_poly.entity_id
_entity_poly.type
_entity_poly.pdbx_seq_one_letter_code
_entity_poly.pdbx_strand_id
1 'polypeptide(L)'
;MAEVIIYTTETCPKCEQLKKVLNSKGIPFKTADMSTPEALTELKFNGVFTMTAPVLQVDDEFLTHKDLFKGPDVNLDALGSLV
;
A
#
# COMPACT_ATOMS: atom_id res chain seq x y z
N MET A 1 -8.56 7.53 13.70
CA MET A 1 -8.87 7.54 12.25
C MET A 1 -7.60 7.04 11.61
N ALA A 2 -7.63 5.83 11.03
CA ALA A 2 -6.41 5.22 10.52
C ALA A 2 -5.91 5.99 9.29
N GLU A 3 -4.64 6.41 9.29
CA GLU A 3 -4.06 7.03 8.10
C GLU A 3 -3.59 5.97 7.10
N VAL A 4 -4.14 6.01 5.89
CA VAL A 4 -3.84 5.03 4.84
C VAL A 4 -2.97 5.68 3.78
N ILE A 5 -1.76 5.16 3.57
CA ILE A 5 -0.84 5.65 2.54
C ILE A 5 -0.45 4.48 1.62
N ILE A 6 -0.67 4.65 0.32
CA ILE A 6 -0.26 3.69 -0.69
C ILE A 6 1.05 4.16 -1.30
N TYR A 7 2.10 3.43 -0.99
CA TYR A 7 3.38 3.53 -1.65
C TYR A 7 3.32 2.80 -3.00
N THR A 8 3.42 3.57 -4.07
CA THR A 8 3.26 3.15 -5.47
C THR A 8 4.42 3.68 -6.30
N THR A 9 4.61 3.16 -7.50
CA THR A 9 5.51 3.74 -8.51
C THR A 9 4.72 4.16 -9.75
N GLU A 10 5.36 4.94 -10.63
CA GLU A 10 4.75 5.46 -11.86
C GLU A 10 4.21 4.36 -12.79
N THR A 11 4.92 3.22 -12.87
CA THR A 11 4.55 2.09 -13.74
C THR A 11 4.38 0.82 -12.91
N CYS A 12 3.20 0.66 -12.30
CA CYS A 12 2.85 -0.60 -11.63
C CYS A 12 1.35 -0.94 -11.77
N PRO A 13 1.00 -1.98 -12.55
CA PRO A 13 -0.40 -2.37 -12.76
C PRO A 13 -1.09 -2.87 -11.48
N LYS A 14 -0.33 -3.50 -10.56
CA LYS A 14 -0.85 -3.97 -9.27
C LYS A 14 -1.26 -2.81 -8.37
N CYS A 15 -0.50 -1.72 -8.36
CA CYS A 15 -0.84 -0.54 -7.57
C CYS A 15 -2.18 0.07 -8.02
N GLU A 16 -2.44 0.13 -9.33
CA GLU A 16 -3.72 0.61 -9.85
C GLU A 16 -4.90 -0.27 -9.41
N GLN A 17 -4.72 -1.60 -9.40
CA GLN A 17 -5.74 -2.51 -8.88
C GLN A 17 -6.06 -2.22 -7.41
N LEU A 18 -5.03 -2.06 -6.56
CA LEU A 18 -5.21 -1.75 -5.14
C LEU A 18 -5.94 -0.42 -4.93
N LYS A 19 -5.53 0.64 -5.65
CA LYS A 19 -6.17 1.96 -5.59
C LYS A 19 -7.64 1.89 -5.97
N LYS A 20 -8.00 1.13 -7.02
CA LYS A 20 -9.39 0.94 -7.43
C LYS A 20 -10.22 0.26 -6.35
N VAL A 21 -9.67 -0.77 -5.69
CA VAL A 21 -10.37 -1.48 -4.61
C VAL A 21 -10.64 -0.56 -3.42
N LEU A 22 -9.63 0.20 -2.98
CA LEU A 22 -9.78 1.15 -1.87
C LEU A 22 -10.79 2.26 -2.19
N ASN A 23 -10.74 2.81 -3.41
CA ASN A 23 -11.72 3.80 -3.89
C ASN A 23 -13.14 3.21 -3.95
N SER A 24 -13.28 1.97 -4.42
CA SER A 24 -14.58 1.27 -4.47
C SER A 24 -15.18 1.06 -3.07
N LYS A 25 -14.33 0.85 -2.07
CA LYS A 25 -14.72 0.79 -0.65
C LYS A 25 -15.01 2.16 -0.02
N GLY A 26 -14.69 3.26 -0.70
CA GLY A 26 -14.85 4.62 -0.17
C GLY A 26 -13.86 4.96 0.95
N ILE A 27 -12.72 4.27 1.02
CA ILE A 27 -11.70 4.51 2.06
C ILE A 27 -10.80 5.66 1.58
N PRO A 28 -10.61 6.72 2.36
CA PRO A 28 -9.66 7.78 2.02
C PRO A 28 -8.22 7.25 2.17
N PHE A 29 -7.43 7.35 1.10
CA PHE A 29 -6.01 6.99 1.13
C PHE A 29 -5.17 8.04 0.41
N LYS A 30 -3.92 8.20 0.85
CA LYS A 30 -2.90 8.98 0.17
C LYS A 30 -2.07 8.08 -0.74
N THR A 31 -1.38 8.66 -1.71
CA THR A 31 -0.43 7.94 -2.55
C THR A 31 0.93 8.60 -2.46
N ALA A 32 1.96 7.80 -2.17
CA ALA A 32 3.35 8.23 -2.08
C ALA A 32 4.17 7.49 -3.15
N ASP A 33 5.10 8.19 -3.80
CA ASP A 33 5.91 7.60 -4.86
C ASP A 33 7.17 6.93 -4.26
N MET A 34 7.28 5.60 -4.37
CA MET A 34 8.42 4.81 -3.88
C MET A 34 9.73 5.07 -4.63
N SER A 35 9.69 5.80 -5.75
CA SER A 35 10.90 6.23 -6.46
C SER A 35 11.52 7.46 -5.80
N THR A 36 10.80 8.12 -4.88
CA THR A 36 11.33 9.25 -4.11
C THR A 36 12.22 8.76 -2.96
N PRO A 37 13.30 9.49 -2.65
CA PRO A 37 14.17 9.15 -1.52
C PRO A 37 13.44 9.21 -0.17
N GLU A 38 12.43 10.07 -0.04
CA GLU A 38 11.60 10.20 1.16
C GLU A 38 10.85 8.89 1.46
N ALA A 39 10.09 8.37 0.50
CA ALA A 39 9.37 7.11 0.64
C ALA A 39 10.32 5.93 0.92
N LEU A 40 11.46 5.86 0.22
CA LEU A 40 12.46 4.80 0.45
C LEU A 40 13.07 4.87 1.85
N THR A 41 13.29 6.08 2.37
CA THR A 41 13.83 6.28 3.72
C THR A 41 12.81 5.83 4.75
N GLU A 42 11.56 6.22 4.59
CA GLU A 42 10.48 5.88 5.51
C GLU A 42 10.22 4.37 5.57
N LEU A 43 10.17 3.71 4.42
CA LEU A 43 10.03 2.26 4.34
C LEU A 43 11.19 1.54 5.01
N LYS A 44 12.44 1.92 4.70
CA LYS A 44 13.62 1.30 5.32
C LYS A 44 13.68 1.58 6.82
N PHE A 45 13.28 2.77 7.25
CA PHE A 45 13.26 3.15 8.66
C PHE A 45 12.27 2.31 9.46
N ASN A 46 11.09 2.04 8.88
CA ASN A 46 10.06 1.18 9.47
C ASN A 46 10.31 -0.33 9.26
N GLY A 47 11.52 -0.72 8.82
CA GLY A 47 11.88 -2.13 8.63
C GLY A 47 11.23 -2.80 7.41
N VAL A 48 10.65 -2.01 6.50
CA VAL A 48 10.04 -2.47 5.26
C VAL A 48 11.10 -2.55 4.17
N PHE A 49 11.74 -3.71 4.06
CA PHE A 49 12.79 -3.96 3.07
C PHE A 49 12.26 -4.40 1.70
N THR A 50 10.96 -4.33 1.44
CA THR A 50 10.43 -4.66 0.11
C THR A 50 10.81 -3.58 -0.90
N MET A 51 11.47 -4.01 -1.98
CA MET A 51 11.74 -3.18 -3.16
C MET A 51 10.62 -3.31 -4.21
N THR A 52 9.53 -3.99 -3.84
CA THR A 52 8.42 -4.31 -4.75
C THR A 52 7.17 -3.59 -4.28
N ALA A 53 6.66 -2.71 -5.15
CA ALA A 53 5.35 -2.09 -5.01
C ALA A 53 4.21 -3.07 -5.31
N PRO A 54 2.98 -2.85 -4.81
CA PRO A 54 2.56 -1.81 -3.86
C PRO A 54 2.93 -2.13 -2.40
N VAL A 55 3.10 -1.08 -1.60
CA VAL A 55 3.10 -1.16 -0.13
C VAL A 55 1.96 -0.27 0.40
N LEU A 56 1.19 -0.79 1.34
CA LEU A 56 0.14 -0.06 2.03
C LEU A 56 0.60 0.18 3.45
N GLN A 57 0.67 1.43 3.85
CA GLN A 57 0.81 1.81 5.24
C GLN A 57 -0.57 2.11 5.81
N VAL A 58 -0.80 1.60 7.00
CA VAL A 58 -1.99 1.79 7.82
C VAL A 58 -1.51 2.20 9.20
N ASP A 59 -1.57 3.50 9.51
CA ASP A 59 -0.97 4.08 10.71
C ASP A 59 0.53 3.71 10.84
N ASP A 60 0.86 2.81 11.77
CA ASP A 60 2.23 2.32 12.05
C ASP A 60 2.51 0.96 11.39
N GLU A 61 1.49 0.31 10.82
CA GLU A 61 1.61 -0.99 10.15
C GLU A 61 1.88 -0.83 8.65
N PHE A 62 2.75 -1.70 8.14
CA PHE A 62 3.09 -1.74 6.73
C PHE A 62 2.77 -3.11 6.14
N LEU A 63 1.84 -3.13 5.20
CA LEU A 63 1.42 -4.30 4.46
C LEU A 63 2.08 -4.31 3.09
N THR A 64 2.77 -5.39 2.77
CA THR A 64 3.44 -5.53 1.48
C THR A 64 2.51 -6.12 0.43
N HIS A 65 2.94 -6.14 -0.83
CA HIS A 65 2.19 -6.81 -1.89
C HIS A 65 1.80 -8.26 -1.55
N LYS A 66 2.57 -8.98 -0.71
CA LYS A 66 2.28 -10.37 -0.34
C LYS A 66 1.10 -10.48 0.62
N ASP A 67 0.94 -9.48 1.48
CA ASP A 67 -0.15 -9.41 2.45
C ASP A 67 -1.43 -8.87 1.80
N LEU A 68 -1.25 -7.90 0.90
CA LEU A 68 -2.32 -7.21 0.18
C LEU A 68 -2.87 -7.99 -1.00
N PHE A 69 -2.14 -8.95 -1.57
CA PHE A 69 -2.59 -9.72 -2.72
C PHE A 69 -2.56 -11.23 -2.42
N LYS A 70 -3.70 -11.89 -2.62
CA LYS A 70 -3.80 -13.36 -2.63
C LYS A 70 -3.87 -13.81 -4.08
N GLY A 71 -2.70 -13.97 -4.71
CA GLY A 71 -2.59 -14.36 -6.12
C GLY A 71 -2.88 -13.18 -7.07
N PRO A 72 -3.84 -13.30 -8.02
CA PRO A 72 -4.19 -12.21 -8.93
C PRO A 72 -5.10 -11.14 -8.31
N ASP A 73 -5.71 -11.43 -7.15
CA ASP A 73 -6.72 -10.58 -6.50
C ASP A 73 -6.20 -9.90 -5.24
N VAL A 74 -6.82 -8.75 -4.91
CA VAL A 74 -6.54 -7.99 -3.69
C VAL A 74 -7.19 -8.70 -2.50
N ASN A 75 -6.39 -8.93 -1.46
CA ASN A 75 -6.80 -9.52 -0.20
C ASN A 75 -7.64 -8.53 0.62
N LEU A 76 -8.96 -8.61 0.47
CA LEU A 76 -9.89 -7.73 1.18
C LEU A 76 -9.85 -7.92 2.71
N ASP A 77 -9.45 -9.10 3.20
CA ASP A 77 -9.29 -9.36 4.64
C ASP A 77 -8.19 -8.47 5.25
N ALA A 78 -7.07 -8.26 4.53
CA ALA A 78 -6.00 -7.38 4.99
C ALA A 78 -6.43 -5.91 5.03
N LEU A 79 -7.44 -5.54 4.24
CA LEU A 79 -8.07 -4.22 4.28
C LEU A 79 -9.19 -4.14 5.33
N GLY A 80 -9.53 -5.24 6.00
CA GLY A 80 -10.53 -5.27 7.07
C GLY A 80 -10.13 -4.41 8.26
N SER A 81 -8.84 -4.22 8.50
CA SER A 81 -8.32 -3.34 9.55
C SER A 81 -8.59 -1.83 9.31
N LEU A 82 -9.07 -1.47 8.11
CA LEU A 82 -9.35 -0.08 7.70
C LEU A 82 -10.79 0.36 7.99
N VAL A 83 -11.69 -0.57 8.35
CA VAL A 83 -13.15 -0.38 8.43
C VAL A 83 -13.65 -0.58 9.85
#